data_AF-A0A7J3ZJH8-F1
#
_entry.id   AF-A0A7J3ZJH8-F1
#
_cell.length_a   1.000
_cell.length_b   1.000
_cell.length_c   1.000
_cell.angle_alpha   90.00
_cell.angle_beta   90.00
_cell.angle_gamma   90.00
#
_symmetry.space_group_name_H-M   'P 1'
#
loop_
_entity.id
_entity.type
_entity.pdbx_description
1 polymer ?
#
loop_
_entity_poly.entity_id
_entity_poly.type
_entity_poly.pdbx_seq_one_letter_code
_entity_poly.pdbx_strand_id
1 'polypeptide(L)'
;MTVSYLSIIDRLLVRSRAVIRESYRYFKVYLPTEYNDIWGHLHKEGREVDLIVFLPEPVNYVDKVLAVSRRLTKESERFKLYLPKKYSDIWRKLCEEGKRVDILVVLKH
;
A
#
# COMPACT_ATOMS: atom_id res chain seq x y z
N MET A 1 -18.22 -12.79 22.33
CA MET A 1 -16.80 -12.46 22.08
C MET A 1 -16.58 -12.38 20.59
N THR A 2 -16.54 -11.17 20.03
CA THR A 2 -16.17 -10.97 18.62
C THR A 2 -14.67 -11.16 18.50
N VAL A 3 -14.23 -12.32 18.01
CA VAL A 3 -12.83 -12.52 17.62
C VAL A 3 -12.55 -11.53 16.51
N SER A 4 -11.79 -10.47 16.82
CA SER A 4 -11.37 -9.51 15.81
C SER A 4 -10.39 -10.23 14.89
N TYR A 5 -10.75 -10.50 13.64
CA TYR A 5 -9.86 -11.11 12.67
C TYR A 5 -8.53 -10.33 12.52
N LEU A 6 -8.54 -9.04 12.85
CA LEU A 6 -7.34 -8.19 12.91
C LEU A 6 -6.37 -8.56 14.04
N SER A 7 -6.84 -9.21 15.10
CA SER A 7 -5.97 -9.73 16.17
C SER A 7 -5.19 -10.98 15.74
N ILE A 8 -5.62 -11.65 14.66
CA ILE A 8 -4.95 -12.84 14.12
C ILE A 8 -3.98 -12.46 12.99
N ILE A 9 -4.29 -11.39 12.23
CA ILE A 9 -3.50 -10.94 11.09
C ILE A 9 -2.83 -9.60 11.44
N ASP A 10 -1.57 -9.64 11.86
CA ASP A 10 -0.74 -8.45 12.05
C ASP A 10 -0.13 -7.96 10.72
N ARG A 11 -0.04 -8.84 9.72
CA ARG A 11 0.62 -8.59 8.43
C ARG A 11 -0.15 -9.20 7.28
N LEU A 12 -0.30 -8.45 6.19
CA LEU A 12 -0.93 -8.91 4.95
C LEU A 12 0.02 -8.73 3.76
N LEU A 13 0.41 -9.83 3.13
CA LEU A 13 1.15 -9.79 1.88
C LEU A 13 0.17 -9.60 0.70
N VAL A 14 0.27 -8.47 0.04
CA VAL A 14 -0.49 -8.09 -1.15
C VAL A 14 0.42 -8.17 -2.37
N ARG A 15 0.17 -9.14 -3.25
CA ARG A 15 1.01 -9.34 -4.43
C ARG A 15 0.53 -8.56 -5.64
N SER A 16 1.48 -8.24 -6.51
CA SER A 16 1.28 -7.77 -7.88
C SER A 16 0.32 -6.57 -7.93
N ARG A 17 0.65 -5.48 -7.25
CA ARG A 17 -0.09 -4.22 -7.28
C ARG A 17 0.50 -3.28 -8.31
N ALA A 18 -0.36 -2.69 -9.14
CA ALA A 18 0.05 -1.64 -10.05
C ALA A 18 0.36 -0.35 -9.27
N VAL A 19 1.45 0.30 -9.62
CA VAL A 19 1.76 1.66 -9.19
C VAL A 19 0.99 2.61 -10.10
N ILE A 20 0.08 3.39 -9.55
CA ILE A 20 -0.79 4.30 -10.31
C ILE A 20 -0.38 5.73 -10.03
N ARG A 21 -0.15 6.49 -11.10
CA ARG A 21 0.08 7.93 -11.01
C ARG A 21 -1.25 8.66 -10.80
N GLU A 22 -1.30 9.50 -9.78
CA GLU A 22 -2.44 10.40 -9.56
C GLU A 22 -2.10 11.83 -9.99
N SER A 23 -0.86 12.27 -9.79
CA SER A 23 -0.36 13.55 -10.32
C SER A 23 1.16 13.52 -10.49
N TYR A 24 1.79 14.65 -10.78
CA TYR A 24 3.20 14.70 -11.19
C TYR A 24 4.15 13.94 -10.24
N ARG A 25 3.99 14.10 -8.92
CA ARG A 25 4.80 13.47 -7.86
C ARG A 25 4.01 12.55 -6.92
N TYR A 26 2.74 12.27 -7.22
CA TYR A 26 1.88 11.48 -6.35
C TYR A 26 1.53 10.16 -7.01
N PHE A 27 1.92 9.08 -6.34
CA PHE A 27 1.69 7.73 -6.76
C PHE A 27 0.97 6.97 -5.66
N LYS A 28 0.07 6.08 -6.07
CA LYS A 28 -0.78 5.30 -5.19
C LYS A 28 -0.77 3.84 -5.61
N VAL A 29 -1.15 3.00 -4.66
CA VAL A 29 -1.43 1.58 -4.87
C VAL A 29 -2.81 1.30 -4.31
N TYR A 30 -3.62 0.57 -5.06
CA TYR A 30 -4.90 0.10 -4.56
C TYR A 30 -4.72 -1.19 -3.78
N LEU A 31 -5.39 -1.24 -2.65
CA LEU A 31 -5.47 -2.43 -1.83
C LEU A 31 -6.44 -3.46 -2.44
N PRO A 32 -6.24 -4.75 -2.11
CA PRO A 32 -7.11 -5.84 -2.52
C PRO A 32 -8.53 -5.63 -2.00
N THR A 33 -9.51 -5.73 -2.89
CA THR A 33 -10.93 -5.51 -2.58
C THR A 33 -11.51 -6.62 -1.72
N GLU A 34 -10.88 -7.80 -1.72
CA GLU A 34 -11.26 -8.96 -0.91
C GLU A 34 -11.21 -8.68 0.59
N TYR A 35 -10.42 -7.67 1.00
CA TYR A 35 -10.27 -7.24 2.38
C TYR A 35 -10.88 -5.85 2.64
N ASN A 36 -11.82 -5.41 1.80
CA ASN A 36 -12.47 -4.10 1.94
C ASN A 36 -13.15 -3.90 3.30
N ASP A 37 -13.65 -4.96 3.94
CA ASP A 37 -14.21 -4.86 5.29
C ASP A 37 -13.15 -4.46 6.32
N ILE A 38 -11.95 -5.04 6.23
CA ILE A 38 -10.79 -4.69 7.06
C ILE A 38 -10.37 -3.24 6.78
N TRP A 39 -10.19 -2.88 5.50
CA TRP A 39 -9.77 -1.52 5.12
C TRP A 39 -10.79 -0.47 5.55
N GLY A 40 -12.08 -0.78 5.39
CA GLY A 40 -13.17 0.09 5.80
C GLY A 40 -13.22 0.30 7.30
N HIS A 41 -12.99 -0.75 8.09
CA HIS A 41 -12.90 -0.63 9.54
C HIS A 41 -11.71 0.24 9.96
N LEU A 42 -10.50 -0.06 9.45
CA LEU A 42 -9.29 0.71 9.75
C LEU A 42 -9.41 2.19 9.33
N HIS A 43 -10.00 2.44 8.17
CA HIS A 43 -10.25 3.79 7.67
C HIS A 43 -11.23 4.57 8.55
N LYS A 44 -12.32 3.94 9.00
CA LYS A 44 -13.30 4.56 9.89
C LYS A 44 -12.69 4.92 11.25
N GLU A 45 -11.80 4.08 11.77
CA GLU A 45 -11.08 4.34 13.02
C GLU A 45 -9.89 5.31 12.83
N GLY A 46 -9.61 5.75 11.60
CA GLY A 46 -8.48 6.64 11.31
C GLY A 46 -7.12 5.99 11.57
N ARG A 47 -7.05 4.65 11.62
CA ARG A 47 -5.80 3.93 11.88
C ARG A 47 -4.82 4.07 10.72
N GLU A 48 -3.55 4.11 11.08
CA GLU A 48 -2.44 4.13 10.14
C GLU A 48 -1.81 2.74 10.02
N VAL A 49 -1.30 2.45 8.84
CA VAL A 49 -0.59 1.21 8.54
C VAL A 49 0.84 1.50 8.09
N ASP A 50 1.73 0.55 8.32
CA ASP A 50 3.05 0.58 7.70
C ASP A 50 3.06 -0.29 6.45
N LEU A 51 3.87 0.09 5.46
CA LEU A 51 4.02 -0.66 4.22
C LEU A 51 5.49 -0.95 3.95
N ILE A 52 5.78 -2.18 3.55
CA ILE A 52 7.03 -2.54 2.90
C ILE A 52 6.71 -2.88 1.46
N VAL A 53 7.17 -2.04 0.54
CA VAL A 53 6.98 -2.23 -0.91
C VAL A 53 8.21 -2.94 -1.46
N PHE A 54 8.03 -4.12 -2.03
CA PHE A 54 9.06 -4.89 -2.70
C PHE A 54 9.04 -4.55 -4.19
N LEU A 55 10.18 -4.09 -4.70
CA LEU A 55 10.32 -3.78 -6.12
C LEU A 55 10.54 -5.09 -6.90
N PRO A 56 10.02 -5.20 -8.14
CA PRO A 56 10.21 -6.39 -8.96
C PRO A 56 11.69 -6.60 -9.35
N GLU A 57 12.46 -5.51 -9.38
CA GLU A 57 13.90 -5.49 -9.59
C GLU A 57 14.49 -4.30 -8.84
N PRO A 58 15.78 -4.34 -8.46
CA PRO A 58 16.43 -3.19 -7.85
C PRO A 58 16.45 -1.98 -8.78
N VAL A 59 16.04 -0.81 -8.27
CA VAL A 59 16.12 0.47 -8.98
C VAL A 59 17.03 1.39 -8.19
N ASN A 60 18.15 1.83 -8.76
CA ASN A 60 19.15 2.66 -8.08
C ASN A 60 19.60 2.06 -6.73
N TYR A 61 19.90 0.76 -6.71
CA TYR A 61 20.30 0.01 -5.50
C TYR A 61 19.22 -0.12 -4.41
N VAL A 62 17.97 0.26 -4.71
CA VAL A 62 16.82 0.07 -3.82
C VAL A 62 16.02 -1.13 -4.30
N ASP A 63 15.85 -2.15 -3.45
CA ASP A 63 15.02 -3.35 -3.71
C ASP A 63 13.70 -3.31 -2.94
N LYS A 64 13.65 -2.55 -1.83
CA LYS A 64 12.49 -2.38 -0.98
C LYS A 64 12.35 -0.94 -0.51
N VAL A 65 11.11 -0.49 -0.31
CA VAL A 65 10.80 0.82 0.26
C VAL A 65 9.90 0.68 1.48
N LEU A 66 10.34 1.23 2.60
CA LEU A 66 9.54 1.34 3.81
C LEU A 66 8.73 2.65 3.78
N ALA A 67 7.43 2.54 4.03
CA ALA A 67 6.52 3.66 4.16
C ALA A 67 5.73 3.51 5.46
N VAL A 68 6.15 4.24 6.49
CA VAL A 68 5.49 4.21 7.80
C VAL A 68 4.32 5.18 7.87
N SER A 69 3.39 4.90 8.80
CA SER A 69 2.30 5.78 9.23
C SER A 69 1.46 6.31 8.08
N ARG A 70 0.96 5.37 7.26
CA ARG A 70 0.15 5.68 6.09
C ARG A 70 -1.32 5.55 6.42
N ARG A 71 -2.05 6.65 6.22
CA ARG A 71 -3.50 6.66 6.26
C ARG A 71 -4.06 6.01 4.99
N LEU A 72 -5.00 5.09 5.20
CA LEU A 72 -5.87 4.59 4.15
C LEU A 72 -6.70 5.75 3.61
N THR A 73 -6.92 5.77 2.30
CA THR A 73 -7.90 6.69 1.68
C THR A 73 -8.84 5.87 0.81
N LYS A 74 -10.12 6.24 0.79
CA LYS A 74 -11.12 5.60 -0.06
C LYS A 74 -11.28 6.41 -1.36
N GLU A 75 -11.34 5.72 -2.49
CA GLU A 75 -11.67 6.29 -3.79
C GLU A 75 -12.69 5.37 -4.48
N SER A 76 -13.94 5.84 -4.59
CA SER A 76 -15.08 4.98 -4.95
C SER A 76 -15.08 3.71 -4.07
N GLU A 77 -15.21 2.52 -4.62
CA GLU A 77 -15.28 1.26 -3.86
C GLU A 77 -13.91 0.65 -3.50
N ARG A 78 -12.81 1.39 -3.65
CA ARG A 78 -11.46 0.88 -3.42
C ARG A 78 -10.73 1.69 -2.38
N PHE A 79 -9.96 1.00 -1.53
CA PHE A 79 -9.01 1.63 -0.64
C PHE A 79 -7.64 1.73 -1.32
N LYS A 80 -6.96 2.86 -1.08
CA LYS A 80 -5.64 3.15 -1.64
C LYS A 80 -4.71 3.68 -0.56
N LEU A 81 -3.42 3.49 -0.80
CA LEU A 81 -2.34 4.07 -0.02
C LEU A 81 -1.41 4.86 -0.94
N TYR A 82 -0.98 6.03 -0.46
CA TYR A 82 0.00 6.84 -1.16
C TYR A 82 1.42 6.32 -0.89
N LEU A 83 2.19 6.20 -1.96
CA LEU A 83 3.60 5.86 -1.90
C LEU A 83 4.43 7.08 -1.48
N PRO A 84 5.57 6.89 -0.78
CA PRO A 84 6.39 8.01 -0.31
C PRO A 84 6.95 8.84 -1.46
N LYS A 85 6.73 10.16 -1.40
CA LYS A 85 7.21 11.12 -2.41
C LYS A 85 8.71 11.10 -2.64
N LYS A 86 9.51 10.76 -1.61
CA LYS A 86 10.98 10.67 -1.69
C LYS A 86 11.46 9.73 -2.81
N TYR A 87 10.64 8.74 -3.18
CA TYR A 87 10.96 7.75 -4.21
C TYR A 87 10.12 7.97 -5.49
N SER A 88 9.66 9.20 -5.75
CA SER A 88 8.79 9.50 -6.90
C SER A 88 9.37 9.06 -8.25
N ASP A 89 10.69 9.07 -8.39
CA ASP A 89 11.33 8.68 -9.65
C ASP A 89 11.30 7.16 -9.84
N ILE A 90 11.42 6.38 -8.76
CA ILE A 90 11.18 4.93 -8.78
C ILE A 90 9.72 4.66 -9.16
N TRP A 91 8.78 5.34 -8.51
CA TRP A 91 7.34 5.14 -8.78
C TRP A 91 6.95 5.50 -10.20
N ARG A 92 7.53 6.57 -10.73
CA ARG A 92 7.34 6.99 -12.12
C ARG A 92 7.82 5.94 -13.08
N LYS A 93 9.06 5.47 -12.91
CA LYS A 93 9.63 4.39 -13.74
C LYS A 93 8.74 3.15 -13.73
N LEU A 94 8.34 2.67 -12.55
CA LEU A 94 7.49 1.49 -12.44
C LEU A 94 6.10 1.70 -13.07
N CYS A 95 5.51 2.89 -12.90
CA CYS A 95 4.22 3.24 -13.49
C CYS A 95 4.30 3.29 -15.04
N GLU A 96 5.34 3.92 -15.59
CA GLU A 96 5.54 4.08 -17.04
C GLU A 96 5.87 2.74 -17.71
N GLU A 97 6.62 1.87 -17.03
CA GLU A 97 6.93 0.52 -17.51
C GLU A 97 5.82 -0.52 -17.22
N GLY A 98 4.71 -0.10 -16.60
CA GLY A 98 3.60 -1.00 -16.24
C GLY A 98 4.00 -2.09 -15.23
N LYS A 99 5.10 -1.90 -14.50
CA LYS A 99 5.61 -2.84 -13.51
C LYS A 99 4.75 -2.86 -12.25
N ARG A 100 4.71 -4.03 -11.62
CA ARG A 100 3.89 -4.29 -10.44
C ARG A 100 4.80 -4.54 -9.24
N VAL A 101 4.34 -4.15 -8.07
CA VAL A 101 5.06 -4.29 -6.80
C VAL A 101 4.30 -5.24 -5.88
N ASP A 102 5.05 -5.94 -5.03
CA ASP A 102 4.47 -6.64 -3.89
C ASP A 102 4.52 -5.74 -2.67
N ILE A 103 3.55 -5.85 -1.77
CA ILE A 103 3.41 -4.97 -0.62
C ILE A 103 3.10 -5.82 0.60
N LEU A 104 3.92 -5.72 1.64
CA LEU A 104 3.55 -6.19 2.97
C LEU A 104 2.93 -5.02 3.73
N VAL A 105 1.64 -5.13 4.03
CA VAL A 105 0.92 -4.20 4.90
C VAL A 105 1.06 -4.70 6.33
N VAL A 106 1.53 -3.85 7.24
CA VAL A 106 1.67 -4.15 8.67
C VAL A 106 0.63 -3.33 9.42
N LEU A 107 -0.26 -4.02 10.13
CA LEU A 107 -1.30 -3.43 10.94
C LEU A 107 -0.75 -3.13 12.33
N LYS A 108 -0.94 -1.90 12.80
CA LYS A 108 -0.55 -1.50 14.16
C LYS A 108 -1.69 -1.79 15.13
N HIS A 109 -1.35 -2.35 16.29
CA HIS A 109 -2.29 -2.62 17.37
C HIS A 109 -2.70 -1.34 18.08
#